data_AF-A0A9W9JTJ9-F1
#
_entry.id   AF-A0A9W9JTJ9-F1
#
_cell.length_a   1.000
_cell.length_b   1.000
_cell.length_c   1.000
_cell.angle_alpha   90.00
_cell.angle_beta   90.00
_cell.angle_gamma   90.00
#
_symmetry.space_group_name_H-M   'P 1'
#
loop_
_entity.id
_entity.type
_entity.pdbx_description
1 polymer ?
#
loop_
_entity_poly.entity_id
_entity_poly.type
_entity_poly.pdbx_seq_one_letter_code
_entity_poly.pdbx_strand_id
1 'polypeptide(L)'
;MENPAREQKLASLSKSITTLQTQQSELEAELAELTSKLSSRQNPSTTVQRHIRLLHEYNEIKDVGQGLMGLIADAHGVRQIEVQKEFGVKEDD
;
A
#
# COMPACT_ATOMS: atom_id res chain seq x y z
N MET A 1 39.22 37.16 22.52
CA MET A 1 38.34 37.69 21.48
C MET A 1 37.54 36.52 20.95
N GLU A 2 36.25 36.45 21.27
CA GLU A 2 35.35 35.42 20.73
C GLU A 2 35.25 35.61 19.21
N ASN A 3 35.34 34.51 18.47
CA ASN A 3 35.41 34.53 17.02
C ASN A 3 33.97 34.68 16.48
N PRO A 4 33.61 35.80 15.84
CA PRO A 4 32.24 36.09 15.42
C PRO A 4 31.70 35.07 14.39
N ALA A 5 32.58 34.43 13.62
CA ALA A 5 32.19 33.34 12.72
C ALA A 5 31.71 32.09 13.47
N ARG A 6 32.18 31.88 14.70
CA ARG A 6 31.81 30.75 15.56
C ARG A 6 30.42 30.97 16.18
N GLU A 7 30.14 32.19 16.62
CA GLU A 7 28.81 32.60 17.12
C GLU A 7 27.73 32.55 16.04
N GLN A 8 28.02 33.04 14.83
CA GLN A 8 27.08 32.93 13.70
C GLN A 8 26.77 31.47 13.34
N LYS A 9 27.77 30.59 13.41
CA LYS A 9 27.58 29.16 13.15
C LYS A 9 26.80 28.47 14.27
N LEU A 10 27.01 28.87 15.53
CA LEU A 10 26.21 28.38 16.66
C LEU A 10 24.76 28.86 16.57
N ALA A 11 24.53 30.12 16.16
CA ALA A 11 23.20 30.68 15.96
C ALA A 11 22.46 30.04 14.79
N SER A 12 23.15 29.69 13.70
CA SER A 12 22.53 28.97 12.58
C SER A 12 22.21 27.52 12.95
N LEU A 13 23.11 26.84 13.66
CA LEU A 13 22.88 25.48 14.14
C LEU A 13 21.74 25.42 15.16
N SER A 14 21.66 26.36 16.10
CA SER A 14 20.55 26.39 17.07
C SER A 14 19.21 26.61 16.37
N LYS A 15 19.15 27.50 15.38
CA LYS A 15 17.95 27.71 14.56
C LYS A 15 17.54 26.44 13.81
N SER A 16 18.49 25.73 13.19
CA SER A 16 18.22 24.46 12.52
C SER A 16 17.73 23.38 13.49
N ILE A 17 18.33 23.29 14.68
CA ILE A 17 17.89 22.36 15.73
C ILE A 17 16.45 22.67 16.13
N THR A 18 16.11 23.94 16.36
CA THR A 18 14.73 24.32 16.72
C THR A 18 13.74 23.99 15.60
N THR A 19 14.09 24.23 14.33
CA THR A 19 13.24 23.89 13.20
C THR A 19 13.01 22.38 13.09
N LEU A 20 14.07 21.59 13.22
CA LEU A 20 13.98 20.13 13.16
C LEU A 20 13.17 19.56 14.33
N GLN A 21 13.29 20.16 15.52
CA GLN A 21 12.48 19.77 16.69
C GLN A 21 11.00 20.05 16.48
N THR A 22 10.65 21.22 15.91
CA THR A 22 9.26 21.53 15.55
C THR A 22 8.72 20.52 14.53
N GLN A 23 9.47 20.26 13.46
CA GLN A 23 9.08 19.28 12.43
C GLN A 23 8.91 17.87 13.00
N GLN A 24 9.79 17.47 13.92
CA GLN A 24 9.67 16.17 14.59
C GLN A 24 8.38 16.09 15.42
N SER A 25 8.07 17.13 16.18
CA SER A 25 6.83 17.18 16.98
C SER A 25 5.57 17.16 16.11
N GLU A 26 5.57 17.84 14.97
CA GLU A 26 4.45 17.85 14.02
C GLU A 26 4.25 16.46 13.42
N LEU A 27 5.33 15.82 12.93
CA LEU A 27 5.27 14.47 12.36
C LEU A 27 4.85 13.41 13.38
N GLU A 28 5.28 13.53 14.64
CA GLU A 28 4.86 12.63 15.72
C GLU A 28 3.36 12.77 16.01
N ALA A 29 2.82 13.99 15.97
CA ALA A 29 1.38 14.22 16.13
C ALA A 29 0.56 13.64 14.97
N GLU A 30 1.02 13.86 13.72
CA GLU A 30 0.38 13.28 12.53
C GLU A 30 0.41 11.75 12.55
N LEU A 31 1.52 11.14 12.96
CA LEU A 31 1.63 9.70 13.12
C LEU A 31 0.68 9.16 14.19
N ALA A 32 0.55 9.85 15.32
CA ALA A 32 -0.39 9.46 16.37
C ALA A 32 -1.85 9.51 15.87
N GLU A 33 -2.20 10.56 15.11
CA GLU A 33 -3.53 10.69 14.51
C GLU A 33 -3.80 9.59 13.47
N LEU A 34 -2.88 9.34 12.55
CA LEU A 34 -3.01 8.27 11.55
C LEU A 34 -3.11 6.89 12.20
N THR A 35 -2.31 6.64 13.23
CA THR A 35 -2.34 5.36 13.97
C THR A 35 -3.67 5.19 14.72
N SER A 36 -4.26 6.27 15.23
CA SER A 36 -5.59 6.21 15.86
C SER A 36 -6.72 5.88 14.88
N LYS A 37 -6.60 6.31 13.62
CA LYS A 37 -7.55 6.04 12.52
C LYS A 37 -7.48 4.61 11.99
N LEU A 38 -6.38 3.91 12.27
CA LEU A 38 -6.21 2.50 11.90
C LEU A 38 -6.95 1.63 12.94
N SER A 39 -8.18 1.22 12.60
CA SER A 39 -9.08 0.42 13.43
C SER A 39 -8.55 -0.96 13.86
N SER A 40 -7.38 -1.38 13.36
CA SER A 40 -6.77 -2.68 13.65
C SER A 40 -5.59 -2.54 14.61
N ARG A 41 -5.56 -3.35 15.68
CA ARG A 41 -4.36 -3.61 16.51
C ARG A 41 -3.17 -4.20 15.74
N GLN A 42 -3.29 -4.39 14.43
CA GLN A 42 -2.26 -4.97 13.57
C GLN A 42 -1.38 -3.88 12.98
N ASN A 43 -0.08 -4.16 12.91
CA ASN A 43 0.89 -3.29 12.27
C ASN A 43 0.45 -3.00 10.82
N PRO A 44 0.31 -1.72 10.41
CA PRO A 44 -0.17 -1.35 9.08
C PRO A 44 0.61 -2.03 7.94
N SER A 45 1.93 -2.17 8.11
CA SER A 45 2.79 -2.90 7.18
C SER A 45 2.36 -4.36 6.98
N THR A 46 1.99 -5.05 8.06
CA THR A 46 1.53 -6.45 7.99
C THR A 46 0.17 -6.58 7.30
N THR A 47 -0.73 -5.61 7.49
CA THR A 47 -2.03 -5.57 6.81
C THR A 47 -1.84 -5.35 5.30
N VAL A 48 -1.02 -4.38 4.92
CA VAL A 48 -0.71 -4.10 3.50
C VAL A 48 -0.06 -5.32 2.86
N GLN A 49 0.94 -5.92 3.50
CA GLN A 49 1.61 -7.09 2.96
C GLN A 49 0.67 -8.29 2.80
N ARG A 50 -0.25 -8.49 3.76
CA ARG A 50 -1.30 -9.52 3.66
C ARG A 50 -2.24 -9.24 2.49
N HIS A 51 -2.66 -8.00 2.27
CA HIS A 51 -3.52 -7.64 1.15
C HIS A 51 -2.81 -7.79 -0.20
N ILE A 52 -1.54 -7.41 -0.31
CA ILE A 52 -0.73 -7.63 -1.52
C ILE A 52 -0.70 -9.12 -1.84
N ARG A 53 -0.44 -9.98 -0.84
CA ARG A 53 -0.41 -11.43 -1.03
C ARG A 53 -1.74 -11.99 -1.50
N LEU A 54 -2.84 -11.60 -0.84
CA LEU A 54 -4.19 -12.06 -1.23
C LEU A 54 -4.56 -11.63 -2.65
N LEU A 55 -4.18 -10.42 -3.07
CA LEU A 55 -4.41 -9.96 -4.44
C LEU A 55 -3.62 -10.77 -5.46
N HIS A 56 -2.36 -11.12 -5.16
CA HIS A 56 -1.56 -11.98 -6.04
C HIS A 56 -2.17 -13.39 -6.14
N GLU A 57 -2.51 -14.00 -5.00
CA GLU A 57 -3.14 -15.32 -4.97
C GLU A 57 -4.48 -15.34 -5.73
N TYR A 58 -5.29 -14.28 -5.59
CA TYR A 58 -6.54 -14.13 -6.34
C TYR A 58 -6.29 -13.97 -7.86
N ASN A 59 -5.34 -13.13 -8.27
CA ASN A 59 -5.05 -12.94 -9.70
C ASN A 59 -4.52 -14.24 -10.32
N GLU A 60 -3.62 -14.95 -9.63
CA GLU A 60 -3.08 -16.22 -10.11
C GLU A 60 -4.18 -17.26 -10.34
N ILE A 61 -5.11 -17.43 -9.38
CA ILE A 61 -6.20 -18.39 -9.56
C ILE A 61 -7.20 -17.95 -10.64
N LYS A 62 -7.46 -16.63 -10.76
CA LYS A 62 -8.32 -16.07 -11.80
C LYS A 62 -7.74 -16.32 -13.18
N ASP A 63 -6.45 -16.07 -13.39
CA ASP A 63 -5.77 -16.26 -14.67
C ASP A 63 -5.78 -17.73 -15.10
N VAL A 64 -5.50 -18.65 -14.17
CA VAL A 64 -5.59 -20.09 -14.42
C VAL A 64 -7.02 -20.48 -14.77
N GLY A 65 -8.01 -20.01 -14.01
CA GLY A 65 -9.42 -20.27 -14.26
C GLY A 65 -9.88 -19.76 -15.64
N GLN A 66 -9.51 -18.53 -16.00
CA GLN A 66 -9.81 -17.96 -17.31
C GLN A 66 -9.15 -18.72 -18.45
N GLY A 67 -7.89 -19.14 -18.28
CA GLY A 67 -7.20 -19.98 -19.25
C GLY A 67 -7.91 -21.32 -19.49
N LEU A 68 -8.31 -22.01 -18.41
CA LEU A 68 -9.07 -23.25 -18.50
C LEU A 68 -10.44 -23.04 -19.17
N MET A 69 -11.15 -21.97 -18.81
CA MET A 69 -12.43 -21.62 -19.44
C MET A 69 -12.28 -21.30 -20.94
N GLY A 70 -11.16 -20.69 -21.34
CA GLY A 70 -10.84 -20.47 -22.76
C GLY A 70 -10.67 -21.79 -23.52
N LEU A 71 -9.91 -22.74 -22.95
CA LEU A 71 -9.73 -24.07 -23.54
C LEU A 71 -11.05 -24.85 -23.66
N ILE A 72 -11.94 -24.75 -22.66
CA ILE A 72 -13.26 -25.37 -22.69
C ILE A 72 -14.13 -24.73 -23.79
N ALA A 73 -14.11 -23.40 -23.88
CA ALA A 73 -14.86 -22.67 -24.90
C ALA A 73 -14.41 -23.05 -26.32
N ASP A 74 -13.10 -23.14 -26.55
CA ASP A 74 -12.51 -23.59 -27.81
C ASP A 74 -12.93 -25.02 -28.15
N ALA A 75 -12.89 -25.93 -27.17
CA ALA A 75 -13.31 -27.32 -27.36
C ALA A 75 -14.81 -27.46 -27.67
N HIS A 76 -15.64 -26.59 -27.11
CA HIS A 76 -17.09 -26.58 -27.34
C HIS A 76 -17.51 -25.75 -28.57
N GLY A 77 -16.59 -24.97 -29.16
CA GLY A 77 -16.89 -24.07 -30.27
C GLY A 77 -17.81 -22.90 -29.88
N VAL A 78 -17.85 -22.56 -28.60
CA VAL A 78 -18.69 -21.49 -28.03
C VAL A 78 -17.81 -20.34 -27.56
N ARG A 79 -18.42 -19.19 -27.23
CA ARG A 79 -17.64 -18.06 -26.70
C ARG A 79 -17.34 -18.28 -25.22
N GLN A 80 -16.18 -17.79 -24.77
CA GLN A 80 -15.74 -17.90 -23.38
C GLN A 80 -16.76 -17.33 -22.37
N ILE A 81 -17.49 -16.28 -22.74
CA ILE A 81 -18.56 -15.67 -21.93
C ILE A 81 -19.71 -16.66 -21.66
N GLU A 82 -19.99 -17.56 -22.60
CA GLU A 82 -21.06 -18.56 -22.46
C GLU A 82 -20.66 -19.65 -21.46
N VAL A 83 -19.38 -20.04 -21.46
CA VAL A 83 -18.79 -20.95 -20.47
C VAL A 83 -18.73 -20.29 -19.09
N GLN A 84 -18.28 -19.04 -18.99
CA GLN A 84 -18.27 -18.31 -17.71
C GLN A 84 -19.67 -18.25 -17.07
N LYS A 85 -20.70 -18.00 -17.88
CA LYS A 85 -22.10 -18.00 -17.42
C LYS A 85 -22.58 -19.37 -16.95
N GLU A 86 -22.16 -20.45 -17.62
CA GLU A 86 -22.47 -21.83 -17.23
C GLU A 86 -21.83 -22.19 -15.88
N PHE A 87 -20.58 -21.76 -15.66
CA PHE A 87 -19.86 -21.98 -14.40
C PHE A 87 -20.18 -20.94 -13.31
N GLY A 88 -21.08 -20.00 -13.58
CA GLY A 88 -21.55 -19.01 -12.61
C GLY A 88 -20.54 -17.90 -12.27
N VAL A 89 -19.53 -17.69 -13.11
CA VAL A 89 -18.52 -16.64 -12.96
C VAL A 89 -18.99 -15.37 -13.69
N LYS A 90 -18.95 -14.22 -13.04
CA LYS A 90 -19.23 -12.91 -13.66
C LYS A 90 -17.92 -12.21 -14.03
N GLU A 91 -17.95 -11.33 -15.04
CA GLU A 91 -16.79 -10.50 -15.40
C GLU A 91 -16.30 -9.60 -14.25
N ASP A 92 -17.23 -9.21 -13.36
CA ASP A 92 -16.97 -8.36 -12.20
C ASP A 92 -16.41 -9.10 -10.97
N ASP A 93 -16.36 -10.45 -11.02
CA ASP A 93 -15.87 -11.33 -9.94
C ASP A 93 -14.41 -11.76 -10.16
#